data_AF-A0A2H0DH26-F1
#
_entry.id   AF-A0A2H0DH26-F1
#
_cell.length_a   1.000
_cell.length_b   1.000
_cell.length_c   1.000
_cell.angle_alpha   90.00
_cell.angle_beta   90.00
_cell.angle_gamma   90.00
#
_symmetry.space_group_name_H-M   'P 1'
#
loop_
_entity.id
_entity.type
_entity.pdbx_description
1 polymer ?
#
loop_
_entity_poly.entity_id
_entity_poly.type
_entity_poly.pdbx_seq_one_letter_code
_entity_poly.pdbx_strand_id
1 'polypeptide(L)'
;MPVFRMPRKLEPVGFKNIETQWKKRPVTLYRAESVGRKPRIDLPKIPPGNARLDVEALFGALYYSEDSTTAREEFRYRNPDDSPEVWRVESVLERVLDLTNPGVRESLGIDDNFLREDHFFPWQYIAAGCLAAGIEGIRYRSFRWDGINWGIVALHGSSTVKVLEEAD
;
A
#
# COMPACT_ATOMS: atom_id res chain seq x y z
N MET A 1 14.33 1.51 -29.88
CA MET A 1 13.41 1.40 -28.73
C MET A 1 13.69 0.08 -28.02
N PRO A 2 13.97 0.05 -26.72
CA PRO A 2 14.15 -1.22 -26.02
C PRO A 2 12.83 -2.01 -26.03
N VAL A 3 12.92 -3.26 -26.45
CA VAL A 3 11.79 -4.19 -26.50
C VAL A 3 11.50 -4.65 -25.08
N PHE A 4 10.32 -4.29 -24.57
CA PHE A 4 9.78 -4.75 -23.30
C PHE A 4 9.70 -6.28 -23.31
N ARG A 5 10.62 -6.95 -22.61
CA ARG A 5 10.52 -8.39 -22.38
C ARG A 5 9.76 -8.59 -21.08
N MET A 6 8.45 -8.77 -21.18
CA MET A 6 7.68 -9.27 -20.04
C MET A 6 8.34 -10.55 -19.51
N PRO A 7 8.49 -10.68 -18.17
CA PRO A 7 8.86 -11.95 -17.57
C PRO A 7 7.98 -13.05 -18.16
N ARG A 8 8.62 -14.09 -18.69
CA ARG A 8 7.91 -15.24 -19.24
C ARG A 8 7.16 -15.89 -18.07
N LYS A 9 5.85 -15.60 -17.97
CA LYS A 9 4.87 -16.04 -16.96
C LYS A 9 4.73 -15.15 -15.71
N LEU A 10 4.14 -13.97 -15.89
CA LEU A 10 3.20 -13.44 -14.90
C LEU A 10 1.82 -14.08 -15.16
N GLU A 11 1.69 -15.38 -14.88
CA GLU A 11 0.35 -15.97 -14.88
C GLU A 11 -0.44 -15.36 -13.72
N PRO A 12 -1.70 -14.93 -13.90
CA PRO A 12 -2.59 -14.43 -12.82
C PRO A 12 -2.77 -15.41 -11.65
N VAL A 13 -2.24 -16.63 -11.78
CA VAL A 13 -2.27 -17.75 -10.86
C VAL A 13 -1.44 -17.48 -9.59
N GLY A 14 -0.43 -16.60 -9.64
CA GLY A 14 0.47 -16.35 -8.51
C GLY A 14 -0.21 -15.82 -7.25
N PHE A 15 -1.29 -15.05 -7.38
CA PHE A 15 -1.96 -14.41 -6.23
C PHE A 15 -3.07 -15.24 -5.58
N LYS A 16 -3.71 -16.16 -6.32
CA LYS A 16 -4.86 -16.93 -5.82
C LYS A 16 -4.52 -17.92 -4.71
N ASN A 17 -3.24 -18.32 -4.60
CA ASN A 17 -2.75 -19.29 -3.62
C ASN A 17 -1.74 -18.69 -2.64
N ILE A 18 -1.65 -17.36 -2.52
CA ILE A 18 -0.79 -16.74 -1.51
C ILE A 18 -1.44 -16.98 -0.14
N GLU A 19 -0.90 -17.94 0.59
CA GLU A 19 -1.13 -18.02 2.02
C GLU A 19 -0.46 -16.82 2.67
N THR A 20 -1.28 -15.88 3.13
CA THR A 20 -0.76 -14.72 3.86
C THR A 20 -0.30 -15.22 5.22
N GLN A 21 0.99 -15.12 5.53
CA GLN A 21 1.53 -15.41 6.86
C GLN A 21 1.01 -14.42 7.94
N TRP A 22 0.17 -13.48 7.53
CA TRP A 22 -0.45 -12.47 8.36
C TRP A 22 -1.44 -13.08 9.35
N LYS A 23 -1.29 -12.70 10.62
CA LYS A 23 -2.28 -12.99 11.66
C LYS A 23 -3.11 -11.74 11.88
N LYS A 24 -4.42 -11.86 11.65
CA LYS A 24 -5.39 -10.79 11.93
C LYS A 24 -5.21 -10.24 13.34
N ARG A 25 -4.90 -8.95 13.43
CA ARG A 25 -4.71 -8.21 14.68
C ARG A 25 -4.83 -6.71 14.43
N PRO A 26 -5.13 -5.91 15.46
CA PRO A 26 -4.98 -4.46 15.38
C PRO A 26 -3.54 -4.08 15.09
N VAL A 27 -3.37 -3.10 14.19
CA VAL A 27 -2.10 -2.46 13.86
C VAL A 27 -2.29 -0.96 13.98
N THR A 28 -1.35 -0.31 14.66
CA THR A 28 -1.27 1.14 14.69
C THR A 28 -0.54 1.61 13.43
N LEU A 29 -1.20 2.47 12.68
CA LEU A 29 -0.71 3.09 11.45
C LEU A 29 -0.77 4.61 11.58
N TYR A 30 -0.04 5.29 10.72
CA TYR A 30 0.06 6.74 10.70
C TYR A 30 -0.19 7.26 9.30
N ARG A 31 -0.83 8.43 9.21
CA ARG A 31 -1.02 9.14 7.96
C ARG A 31 -0.94 10.63 8.18
N ALA A 32 -0.13 11.28 7.39
CA ALA A 32 -0.06 12.73 7.34
C ALA A 32 -1.09 13.28 6.34
N GLU A 33 -1.74 14.36 6.72
CA GLU A 33 -2.68 15.13 5.92
C GLU A 33 -2.36 16.62 6.05
N SER A 34 -2.88 17.45 5.15
CA SER A 34 -2.80 18.91 5.29
C SER A 34 -3.48 19.35 6.59
N VAL A 35 -2.97 20.43 7.21
CA VAL A 35 -3.57 21.04 8.40
C VAL A 35 -5.09 21.17 8.29
N GLY A 36 -5.82 20.71 9.32
CA GLY A 36 -7.27 20.75 9.39
C GLY A 36 -7.99 19.66 8.58
N ARG A 37 -7.27 18.73 7.95
CA ARG A 37 -7.84 17.58 7.25
C ARG A 37 -7.64 16.29 8.02
N LYS A 38 -8.72 15.53 8.18
CA LYS A 38 -8.66 14.18 8.75
C LYS A 38 -8.39 13.13 7.67
N PRO A 39 -7.72 12.02 8.01
CA PRO A 39 -7.52 10.90 7.11
C PRO A 39 -8.85 10.36 6.57
N ARG A 40 -8.86 9.99 5.30
CA ARG A 40 -9.94 9.16 4.75
C ARG A 40 -9.80 7.73 5.30
N ILE A 41 -10.94 7.13 5.61
CA ILE A 41 -11.04 5.72 6.05
C ILE A 41 -11.78 4.84 5.04
N ASP A 42 -12.53 5.45 4.12
CA ASP A 42 -13.19 4.77 3.03
C ASP A 42 -12.28 4.71 1.80
N LEU A 43 -12.28 3.56 1.12
CA LEU A 43 -11.54 3.41 -0.14
C LEU A 43 -12.07 4.39 -1.19
N PRO A 44 -11.19 5.10 -1.91
CA PRO A 44 -11.61 6.03 -2.96
C PRO A 44 -12.24 5.26 -4.13
N LYS A 45 -13.49 5.62 -4.46
CA LYS A 45 -14.26 5.01 -5.58
C LYS A 45 -13.64 5.28 -6.96
N ILE A 46 -12.99 6.42 -7.12
CA ILE A 46 -12.25 6.80 -8.32
C ILE A 46 -10.91 7.33 -7.82
N PRO A 47 -9.78 6.69 -8.17
CA PRO A 47 -8.49 7.19 -7.76
C PRO A 47 -8.22 8.55 -8.41
N PRO A 48 -7.59 9.50 -7.70
CA PRO A 48 -7.21 10.80 -8.27
C PRO A 48 -6.10 10.70 -9.35
N GLY A 49 -5.63 9.49 -9.68
CA GLY A 49 -4.46 9.25 -10.51
C GLY A 49 -3.14 9.49 -9.75
N ASN A 50 -2.01 9.09 -10.34
CA ASN A 50 -0.65 9.38 -9.83
C ASN A 50 -0.28 8.77 -8.47
N ALA A 51 -0.83 7.63 -8.08
CA ALA A 51 -0.36 6.89 -6.91
C ALA A 51 -0.10 5.41 -7.25
N ARG A 52 0.91 4.82 -6.59
CA ARG A 52 1.49 3.54 -7.02
C ARG A 52 0.53 2.36 -6.99
N LEU A 53 -0.40 2.35 -6.03
CA LEU A 53 -1.36 1.27 -5.86
C LEU A 53 -2.74 1.61 -6.43
N ASP A 54 -2.88 2.80 -6.99
CA ASP A 54 -4.13 3.24 -7.60
C ASP A 54 -4.19 2.70 -9.02
N VAL A 55 -5.18 1.88 -9.30
CA VAL A 55 -5.41 1.32 -10.63
C VAL A 55 -6.42 2.20 -11.34
N GLU A 56 -5.94 2.96 -12.31
CA GLU A 56 -6.73 3.96 -13.04
C GLU A 56 -8.06 3.37 -13.55
N ALA A 57 -9.14 4.14 -13.36
CA ALA A 57 -10.52 3.76 -13.68
C ALA A 57 -11.10 2.54 -12.95
N LEU A 58 -10.36 1.85 -12.08
CA LEU A 58 -10.85 0.67 -11.36
C LEU A 58 -11.01 0.91 -9.86
N PHE A 59 -9.94 1.23 -9.14
CA PHE A 59 -9.98 1.47 -7.68
C PHE A 59 -8.74 2.23 -7.22
N GLY A 60 -8.83 2.90 -6.05
CA GLY A 60 -7.66 3.47 -5.38
C GLY A 60 -7.43 2.87 -4.00
N ALA A 61 -6.26 3.15 -3.44
CA ALA A 61 -5.83 2.63 -2.14
C ALA A 61 -5.85 3.71 -1.05
N LEU A 62 -5.90 3.27 0.21
CA LEU A 62 -5.50 4.11 1.34
C LEU A 62 -4.02 3.87 1.66
N TYR A 63 -3.27 4.95 1.83
CA TYR A 63 -1.84 4.91 2.09
C TYR A 63 -1.57 5.30 3.54
N TYR A 64 -0.83 4.47 4.26
CA TYR A 64 -0.40 4.70 5.64
C TYR A 64 1.06 4.28 5.82
N SER A 65 1.64 4.60 6.98
CA SER A 65 2.96 4.15 7.41
C SER A 65 2.90 3.54 8.81
N GLU A 66 3.90 2.74 9.21
CA GLU A 66 3.97 2.17 10.56
C GLU A 66 4.46 3.16 11.62
N ASP A 67 5.01 4.30 11.21
CA ASP A 67 5.53 5.35 12.08
C ASP A 67 5.22 6.76 11.56
N SER A 68 5.21 7.73 12.48
CA SER A 68 4.86 9.12 12.18
C SER A 68 5.91 9.84 11.32
N THR A 69 7.19 9.47 11.46
CA THR A 69 8.29 10.05 10.68
C THR A 69 8.13 9.73 9.20
N THR A 70 7.97 8.45 8.86
CA THR A 70 7.75 8.01 7.47
C THR A 70 6.49 8.62 6.87
N ALA A 71 5.39 8.68 7.64
CA ALA A 71 4.15 9.30 7.18
C ALA A 71 4.35 10.78 6.82
N ARG A 72 5.06 11.52 7.68
CA ARG A 72 5.37 12.94 7.49
C ARG A 72 6.27 13.17 6.27
N GLU A 73 7.30 12.34 6.10
CA GLU A 73 8.25 12.46 4.98
C GLU A 73 7.62 12.04 3.63
N GLU A 74 6.79 11.00 3.59
CA GLU A 74 6.01 10.66 2.38
C GLU A 74 5.04 11.78 1.99
N PHE A 75 4.44 12.47 2.97
CA PHE A 75 3.56 13.62 2.72
C PHE A 75 4.33 14.82 2.18
N ARG A 76 5.42 15.23 2.83
CA ARG A 76 6.26 16.36 2.39
C ARG A 76 6.82 16.15 0.99
N TYR A 77 7.19 14.91 0.65
CA TYR A 77 7.62 14.58 -0.70
C TYR A 77 6.54 14.86 -1.76
N ARG A 78 5.26 14.65 -1.44
CA ARG A 78 4.14 14.89 -2.36
C ARG A 78 3.62 16.32 -2.31
N ASN A 79 3.74 16.99 -1.16
CA ASN A 79 3.23 18.33 -0.90
C ASN A 79 4.34 19.17 -0.22
N PRO A 80 5.39 19.57 -0.97
CA PRO A 80 6.57 20.22 -0.38
C PRO A 80 6.26 21.58 0.28
N ASP A 81 5.18 22.23 -0.16
CA ASP A 81 4.77 23.56 0.33
C ASP A 81 3.71 23.49 1.44
N ASP A 82 3.33 22.29 1.90
CA ASP A 82 2.25 22.09 2.88
C ASP A 82 2.78 21.62 4.25
N SER A 83 2.11 22.05 5.31
CA SER A 83 2.41 21.61 6.68
C SER A 83 1.61 20.35 7.01
N PRO A 84 2.27 19.23 7.38
CA PRO A 84 1.57 17.99 7.72
C PRO A 84 1.06 17.99 9.17
N GLU A 85 -0.20 17.60 9.35
CA GLU A 85 -0.73 17.03 10.60
C GLU A 85 -0.68 15.50 10.48
N VAL A 86 -0.08 14.83 11.47
CA VAL A 86 0.04 13.36 11.46
C VAL A 86 -1.07 12.78 12.32
N TRP A 87 -1.74 11.75 11.81
CA TRP A 87 -2.84 11.10 12.49
C TRP A 87 -2.51 9.65 12.80
N ARG A 88 -2.80 9.21 14.03
CA ARG A 88 -2.76 7.81 14.42
C ARG A 88 -4.06 7.12 14.04
N VAL A 89 -3.94 5.98 13.38
CA VAL A 89 -5.04 5.19 12.84
C VAL A 89 -4.87 3.76 13.33
N GLU A 90 -5.94 3.14 13.81
CA GLU A 90 -5.97 1.70 14.05
C GLU A 90 -6.57 1.01 12.84
N SER A 91 -5.91 -0.05 12.36
CA SER A 91 -6.47 -0.92 11.33
C SER A 91 -6.43 -2.38 11.75
N VAL A 92 -7.50 -3.10 11.47
CA VAL A 92 -7.56 -4.56 11.58
C VAL A 92 -7.80 -5.08 10.17
N LEU A 93 -6.84 -5.83 9.62
CA LEU A 93 -6.95 -6.48 8.31
C LEU A 93 -6.80 -7.99 8.49
N GLU A 94 -7.60 -8.76 7.76
CA GLU A 94 -7.59 -10.22 7.76
C GLU A 94 -6.49 -10.77 6.88
N ARG A 95 -6.33 -10.21 5.67
CA ARG A 95 -5.42 -10.74 4.65
C ARG A 95 -4.48 -9.65 4.14
N VAL A 96 -3.20 -9.82 4.43
CA VAL A 96 -2.14 -8.85 4.08
C VAL A 96 -1.03 -9.55 3.32
N LEU A 97 -0.65 -8.98 2.18
CA LEU A 97 0.57 -9.34 1.48
C LEU A 97 1.76 -8.57 2.08
N ASP A 98 2.65 -9.28 2.77
CA ASP A 98 3.84 -8.69 3.37
C ASP A 98 5.06 -8.80 2.44
N LEU A 99 5.25 -7.76 1.61
CA LEU A 99 6.41 -7.63 0.73
C LEU A 99 7.69 -7.23 1.48
N THR A 100 7.64 -6.93 2.78
CA THR A 100 8.87 -6.73 3.56
C THR A 100 9.58 -8.06 3.85
N ASN A 101 8.85 -9.18 3.75
CA ASN A 101 9.38 -10.52 3.84
C ASN A 101 9.99 -10.96 2.50
N PRO A 102 11.31 -11.23 2.44
CA PRO A 102 11.96 -11.65 1.19
C PRO A 102 11.41 -12.97 0.63
N GLY A 103 11.00 -13.93 1.48
CA GLY A 103 10.45 -15.20 1.00
C GLY A 103 9.08 -15.06 0.31
N VAL A 104 8.28 -14.08 0.73
CA VAL A 104 7.02 -13.72 0.05
C VAL A 104 7.30 -13.07 -1.31
N ARG A 105 8.33 -12.22 -1.40
CA ARG A 105 8.72 -11.61 -2.68
C ARG A 105 9.26 -12.65 -3.66
N GLU A 106 10.13 -13.54 -3.18
CA GLU A 106 10.69 -14.63 -3.97
C GLU A 106 9.61 -15.57 -4.51
N SER A 107 8.62 -15.96 -3.69
CA SER A 107 7.52 -16.82 -4.14
C SER A 107 6.63 -16.19 -5.20
N LEU A 108 6.62 -14.86 -5.30
CA LEU A 108 5.93 -14.09 -6.34
C LEU A 108 6.81 -13.78 -7.55
N GLY A 109 8.09 -14.16 -7.54
CA GLY A 109 9.05 -13.75 -8.55
C GLY A 109 9.25 -12.24 -8.60
N ILE A 110 9.05 -11.55 -7.48
CA ILE A 110 9.25 -10.12 -7.31
C ILE A 110 10.64 -9.90 -6.72
N ASP A 111 11.48 -9.15 -7.41
CA ASP A 111 12.76 -8.68 -6.87
C ASP A 111 12.78 -7.15 -6.72
N ASP A 112 13.87 -6.62 -6.18
CA ASP A 112 14.01 -5.16 -6.00
C ASP A 112 14.06 -4.41 -7.33
N ASN A 113 14.50 -5.05 -8.42
CA ASN A 113 14.55 -4.44 -9.75
C ASN A 113 13.14 -4.26 -10.29
N PHE A 114 12.31 -5.30 -10.24
CA PHE A 114 10.91 -5.25 -10.65
C PHE A 114 10.15 -4.10 -9.96
N LEU A 115 10.39 -3.89 -8.67
CA LEU A 115 9.74 -2.82 -7.90
C LEU A 115 10.24 -1.40 -8.23
N ARG A 116 11.37 -1.29 -8.94
CA ARG A 116 12.06 -0.03 -9.30
C ARG A 116 12.06 0.26 -10.80
N GLU A 117 11.82 -0.74 -11.64
CA GLU A 117 11.84 -0.65 -13.12
C GLU A 117 10.85 0.39 -13.65
N ASP A 118 9.69 0.49 -13.02
CA ASP A 118 8.69 1.52 -13.29
C ASP A 118 8.01 1.94 -11.98
N HIS A 119 7.71 3.23 -11.84
CA HIS A 119 7.17 3.79 -10.61
C HIS A 119 5.72 3.36 -10.32
N PHE A 120 4.97 2.89 -11.32
CA PHE A 120 3.54 2.61 -11.25
C PHE A 120 3.17 1.19 -11.65
N PHE A 121 3.58 0.71 -12.83
CA PHE A 121 3.08 -0.53 -13.42
C PHE A 121 3.23 -1.77 -12.50
N PRO A 122 4.42 -2.06 -11.93
CA PRO A 122 4.61 -3.18 -11.00
C PRO A 122 3.65 -3.13 -9.80
N TRP A 123 3.45 -1.94 -9.25
CA TRP A 123 2.65 -1.71 -8.05
C TRP A 123 1.15 -1.79 -8.33
N GLN A 124 0.70 -1.27 -9.48
CA GLN A 124 -0.67 -1.40 -9.94
C GLN A 124 -1.02 -2.85 -10.26
N TYR A 125 -0.08 -3.59 -10.86
CA TYR A 125 -0.25 -5.03 -11.12
C TYR A 125 -0.39 -5.82 -9.81
N ILE A 126 0.48 -5.57 -8.82
CA ILE A 126 0.39 -6.19 -7.48
C ILE A 126 -0.94 -5.81 -6.82
N ALA A 127 -1.35 -4.54 -6.84
CA ALA A 127 -2.60 -4.08 -6.25
C ALA A 127 -3.82 -4.78 -6.86
N ALA A 128 -3.88 -4.88 -8.19
CA ALA A 128 -4.94 -5.59 -8.89
C ALA A 128 -4.95 -7.10 -8.56
N GLY A 129 -3.77 -7.72 -8.49
CA GLY A 129 -3.62 -9.13 -8.08
C GLY A 129 -4.11 -9.38 -6.66
N CYS A 130 -3.77 -8.49 -5.71
CA CYS A 130 -4.25 -8.53 -4.34
C CYS A 130 -5.78 -8.43 -4.28
N LEU A 131 -6.37 -7.45 -4.95
CA LEU A 131 -7.83 -7.27 -4.99
C LEU A 131 -8.53 -8.54 -5.54
N ALA A 132 -8.04 -9.10 -6.65
CA ALA A 132 -8.60 -10.31 -7.25
C ALA A 132 -8.44 -11.56 -6.37
N ALA A 133 -7.43 -11.59 -5.51
CA ALA A 133 -7.19 -12.67 -4.55
C ALA A 133 -7.90 -12.47 -3.20
N GLY A 134 -8.59 -11.34 -2.99
CA GLY A 134 -9.21 -10.98 -1.72
C GLY A 134 -8.19 -10.65 -0.61
N ILE A 135 -7.02 -10.11 -0.99
CA ILE A 135 -6.03 -9.53 -0.09
C ILE A 135 -6.37 -8.05 0.12
N GLU A 136 -6.42 -7.63 1.37
CA GLU A 136 -6.93 -6.32 1.77
C GLU A 136 -5.82 -5.27 1.88
N GLY A 137 -4.65 -5.70 2.38
CA GLY A 137 -3.51 -4.83 2.63
C GLY A 137 -2.24 -5.30 1.93
N ILE A 138 -1.38 -4.35 1.59
CA ILE A 138 -0.02 -4.59 1.10
C ILE A 138 0.92 -3.85 2.04
N ARG A 139 1.82 -4.59 2.68
CA ARG A 139 2.86 -4.05 3.57
C ARG A 139 4.20 -4.07 2.84
N TYR A 140 4.86 -2.93 2.72
CA TYR A 140 6.07 -2.79 1.90
C TYR A 140 7.02 -1.74 2.48
N ARG A 141 8.32 -1.84 2.16
CA ARG A 141 9.31 -0.84 2.57
C ARG A 141 9.09 0.47 1.81
N SER A 142 9.24 1.61 2.47
CA SER A 142 9.32 2.90 1.78
C SER A 142 10.49 2.88 0.78
N PHE A 143 10.30 3.56 -0.34
CA PHE A 143 11.31 3.64 -1.40
C PHE A 143 12.34 4.72 -1.15
N ARG A 144 12.00 5.68 -0.31
CA ARG A 144 12.78 6.91 -0.10
C ARG A 144 13.32 6.99 1.31
N TRP A 145 12.58 6.40 2.26
CA TRP A 145 12.83 6.54 3.68
C TRP A 145 13.05 5.17 4.32
N ASP A 146 13.71 5.16 5.48
CA ASP A 146 13.89 3.96 6.28
C ASP A 146 12.63 3.70 7.11
N GLY A 147 11.60 3.16 6.46
CA GLY A 147 10.28 2.98 7.04
C GLY A 147 9.42 1.95 6.32
N ILE A 148 8.26 1.63 6.90
CA ILE A 148 7.31 0.65 6.35
C ILE A 148 5.99 1.34 6.04
N ASN A 149 5.54 1.16 4.81
CA ASN A 149 4.30 1.67 4.29
C ASN A 149 3.26 0.56 4.12
N TRP A 150 2.01 0.99 4.13
CA TRP A 150 0.83 0.19 3.98
C TRP A 150 -0.05 0.75 2.88
N GLY A 151 -0.54 -0.14 2.03
CA GLY A 151 -1.54 0.14 1.02
C GLY A 151 -2.77 -0.72 1.27
N ILE A 152 -3.88 -0.12 1.69
CA ILE A 152 -5.15 -0.83 1.87
C ILE A 152 -5.92 -0.69 0.55
N VAL A 153 -6.19 -1.82 -0.10
CA VAL A 153 -6.82 -1.89 -1.44
C VAL A 153 -8.23 -2.47 -1.39
N ALA A 154 -8.59 -3.13 -0.28
CA ALA A 154 -9.92 -3.66 -0.06
C ALA A 154 -10.26 -3.63 1.45
N LEU A 155 -11.56 -3.56 1.76
CA LEU A 155 -12.10 -3.69 3.11
C LEU A 155 -13.25 -4.71 3.04
N HIS A 156 -13.10 -5.86 3.70
CA HIS A 156 -14.09 -6.93 3.66
C HIS A 156 -14.51 -7.38 5.06
N GLY A 157 -15.77 -7.81 5.19
CA GLY A 157 -16.31 -8.50 6.36
C GLY A 157 -16.14 -7.71 7.66
N SER A 158 -15.05 -7.96 8.37
CA SER A 158 -14.74 -7.38 9.67
C SER A 158 -13.44 -6.57 9.73
N SER A 159 -12.89 -6.22 8.57
CA SER A 159 -11.76 -5.31 8.46
C SER A 159 -12.16 -3.88 8.76
N THR A 160 -11.30 -3.16 9.47
CA THR A 160 -11.59 -1.80 9.95
C THR A 160 -10.39 -0.88 9.76
N VAL A 161 -10.70 0.41 9.58
CA VAL A 161 -9.76 1.52 9.64
C VAL A 161 -10.42 2.62 10.46
N LYS A 162 -9.83 2.99 11.60
CA LYS A 162 -10.39 3.94 12.54
C LYS A 162 -9.35 4.99 12.90
N VAL A 163 -9.67 6.26 12.64
CA VAL A 163 -8.86 7.38 13.13
C VAL A 163 -8.99 7.44 14.65
N LEU A 164 -7.85 7.47 15.36
CA LEU A 164 -7.80 7.55 16.82
C LEU A 164 -7.67 9.00 17.26
N GLU A 165 -6.52 9.61 16.97
CA GLU A 165 -6.15 10.96 17.39
C GLU A 165 -5.05 11.53 16.49
N GLU A 166 -4.79 12.82 16.61
CA GLU A 166 -3.60 13.45 16.06
C GLU A 166 -2.36 12.96 16.84
N ALA A 167 -1.26 12.73 16.15
CA ALA A 167 0.00 12.25 16.69
C ALA A 167 1.04 13.37 16.66
N ASP A 168 1.88 13.41 17.70
CA ASP A 168 3.01 14.35 17.81
C ASP A 168 4.05 14.21 16.67
#